data_AF-A0A6B2TH57-F1
#
_entry.id   AF-A0A6B2TH57-F1
#
_cell.length_a   1.000
_cell.length_b   1.000
_cell.length_c   1.000
_cell.angle_alpha   90.00
_cell.angle_beta   90.00
_cell.angle_gamma   90.00
#
_symmetry.space_group_name_H-M   'P 1'
#
loop_
_entity.id
_entity.type
_entity.pdbx_description
1 polymer ?
#
loop_
_entity_poly.entity_id
_entity_poly.type
_entity_poly.pdbx_seq_one_letter_code
_entity_poly.pdbx_strand_id
1 'polypeptide(L)'
;ANAVPAVRAGAAGQITGIGIKYPAPRGAHPLTGRRVPDVALAEGRLYAILRAGEFVLISPRGESGGKGESPDGTVQTHWSSGRRTTVLVRPDGYVAWAAEGWQPG
;
A
#
# COMPACT_ATOMS: atom_id res chain seq x y z
N ALA A 1 -33.73 6.28 11.98
CA ALA A 1 -33.29 6.97 10.75
C ALA A 1 -32.04 7.75 11.09
N ASN A 2 -30.90 7.49 10.44
CA ASN A 2 -29.85 8.50 10.31
C ASN A 2 -29.03 8.22 9.06
N ALA A 3 -28.96 9.27 8.23
CA ALA A 3 -28.57 9.23 6.83
C ALA A 3 -27.06 9.07 6.65
N VAL A 4 -26.69 8.23 5.69
CA VAL A 4 -25.36 8.17 5.07
C VAL A 4 -25.30 9.23 3.96
N PRO A 5 -24.43 10.25 4.02
CA PRO A 5 -24.17 11.06 2.85
C PRO A 5 -23.21 10.29 1.94
N ALA A 6 -23.64 10.11 0.70
CA ALA A 6 -22.88 9.51 -0.37
C ALA A 6 -21.60 10.33 -0.67
N VAL A 7 -20.46 9.65 -0.75
CA VAL A 7 -19.31 10.17 -1.51
C VAL A 7 -19.16 9.29 -2.73
N ARG A 8 -19.73 9.78 -3.84
CA ARG A 8 -19.37 9.34 -5.18
C ARG A 8 -18.03 9.97 -5.50
N ALA A 9 -16.99 9.15 -5.69
CA ALA A 9 -15.76 9.57 -6.33
C ALA A 9 -15.27 8.44 -7.24
N GLY A 10 -15.46 8.66 -8.55
CA GLY A 10 -14.61 8.16 -9.64
C GLY A 10 -14.54 6.65 -9.85
N ALA A 11 -15.22 6.17 -10.89
CA ALA A 11 -14.89 4.92 -11.54
C ALA A 11 -13.42 4.95 -12.03
N ALA A 12 -12.54 4.18 -11.39
CA ALA A 12 -11.30 3.71 -11.98
C ALA A 12 -11.52 2.24 -12.33
N GLY A 13 -11.57 1.95 -13.62
CA GLY A 13 -11.98 0.67 -14.18
C GLY A 13 -11.11 -0.51 -13.72
N GLN A 14 -11.81 -1.61 -13.44
CA GLN A 14 -11.44 -3.01 -13.74
C GLN A 14 -9.96 -3.39 -13.56
N ILE A 15 -9.60 -3.93 -12.40
CA ILE A 15 -8.58 -5.01 -12.30
C ILE A 15 -9.09 -6.06 -11.30
N THR A 16 -9.78 -7.04 -11.89
CA THR A 16 -9.86 -8.46 -11.53
C THR A 16 -9.48 -8.89 -10.11
N GLY A 17 -10.51 -9.01 -9.26
CA GLY A 17 -10.78 -10.19 -8.42
C GLY A 17 -9.68 -10.76 -7.54
N ILE A 18 -9.36 -10.12 -6.42
CA ILE A 18 -8.91 -10.82 -5.20
C ILE A 18 -9.56 -10.13 -4.00
N GLY A 19 -10.34 -10.89 -3.25
CA GLY A 19 -11.12 -10.40 -2.14
C GLY A 19 -10.26 -10.05 -0.94
N ILE A 20 -9.81 -8.80 -0.84
CA ILE A 20 -9.42 -8.24 0.46
C ILE A 20 -10.26 -7.02 0.73
N LYS A 21 -11.19 -7.20 1.66
CA LYS A 21 -11.84 -6.13 2.39
C LYS A 21 -10.73 -5.46 3.20
N TYR A 22 -10.10 -4.41 2.67
CA TYR A 22 -9.11 -3.61 3.39
C TYR A 22 -9.72 -3.21 4.72
N PRO A 23 -9.35 -3.84 5.84
CA PRO A 23 -9.86 -3.39 7.11
C PRO A 23 -9.09 -2.10 7.36
N ALA A 24 -9.74 -0.96 7.14
CA ALA A 24 -9.48 0.26 7.87
C ALA A 24 -10.45 0.25 9.06
N PRO A 25 -10.24 -0.59 10.10
CA PRO A 25 -11.02 -0.47 11.32
C PRO A 25 -10.72 0.90 11.94
N ARG A 26 -11.52 1.33 12.91
CA ARG A 26 -11.15 2.47 13.78
C ARG A 26 -9.68 2.29 14.20
N GLY A 27 -8.82 3.26 13.88
CA GLY A 27 -7.37 3.17 14.12
C GLY A 27 -6.51 2.84 12.90
N ALA A 28 -7.02 2.96 11.67
CA ALA A 28 -6.21 2.82 10.45
C ALA A 28 -4.96 3.74 10.46
N HIS A 29 -3.87 3.26 9.86
CA HIS A 29 -2.60 3.98 9.87
C HIS A 29 -2.73 5.36 9.20
N PRO A 30 -2.12 6.44 9.76
CA PRO A 30 -2.26 7.81 9.23
C PRO A 30 -1.81 8.03 7.78
N LEU A 31 -1.07 7.08 7.20
CA LEU A 31 -0.64 7.10 5.80
C LEU A 31 -1.68 6.54 4.83
N THR A 32 -2.65 5.75 5.31
CA THR A 32 -3.68 5.15 4.45
C THR A 32 -4.44 6.23 3.69
N GLY A 33 -4.59 6.07 2.38
CA GLY A 33 -5.25 7.03 1.50
C GLY A 33 -4.39 8.24 1.10
N ARG A 34 -3.15 8.38 1.60
CA ARG A 34 -2.24 9.45 1.15
C ARG A 34 -1.57 9.11 -0.17
N ARG A 35 -1.31 10.13 -0.99
CA ARG A 35 -0.44 10.00 -2.16
C ARG A 35 1.00 9.77 -1.69
N VAL A 36 1.65 8.76 -2.25
CA VAL A 36 3.06 8.50 -1.97
C VAL A 36 3.90 9.35 -2.94
N PRO A 37 4.85 10.16 -2.45
CA PRO A 37 5.79 10.84 -3.35
C PRO A 37 6.69 9.83 -4.05
N ASP A 38 7.38 10.24 -5.11
CA ASP A 38 8.37 9.37 -5.74
C ASP A 38 9.57 9.18 -4.80
N VAL A 39 9.61 8.02 -4.14
CA VAL A 39 10.60 7.64 -3.13
C VAL A 39 11.62 6.68 -3.72
N ALA A 40 12.82 6.71 -3.17
CA ALA A 40 13.83 5.70 -3.46
C ALA A 40 13.54 4.42 -2.67
N LEU A 41 13.61 3.30 -3.37
CA LEU A 41 13.47 1.93 -2.88
C LEU A 41 14.79 1.18 -3.15
N ALA A 42 14.97 0.02 -2.56
CA ALA A 42 16.15 -0.81 -2.84
C ALA A 42 16.19 -1.25 -4.31
N GLU A 43 15.02 -1.42 -4.92
CA GLU A 43 14.82 -1.90 -6.29
C GLU A 43 14.65 -0.76 -7.31
N GLY A 44 14.74 0.51 -6.88
CA GLY A 44 14.68 1.66 -7.78
C GLY A 44 13.79 2.79 -7.28
N ARG A 45 13.02 3.41 -8.19
CA ARG A 45 12.10 4.52 -7.89
C ARG A 45 10.67 4.03 -7.90
N LEU A 46 9.88 4.40 -6.90
CA LEU A 46 8.48 3.97 -6.78
C LEU A 46 7.69 4.24 -8.06
N TYR A 47 7.82 5.44 -8.64
CA TYR A 47 7.06 5.78 -9.84
C TYR A 47 7.50 5.02 -11.09
N ALA A 48 8.74 4.53 -11.14
CA ALA A 48 9.19 3.67 -12.23
C ALA A 48 8.54 2.27 -12.11
N ILE A 49 8.50 1.73 -10.89
CA ILE A 49 7.90 0.42 -10.62
C ILE A 49 6.38 0.46 -10.87
N LEU A 50 5.70 1.52 -10.43
CA LEU A 50 4.25 1.70 -10.66
C LEU A 50 3.86 1.82 -12.14
N ARG A 51 4.81 2.07 -13.07
CA ARG A 51 4.51 2.06 -14.52
C ARG A 51 4.04 0.70 -15.02
N ALA A 52 4.37 -0.39 -14.31
CA ALA A 52 3.88 -1.72 -14.63
C ALA A 52 2.37 -1.87 -14.39
N GLY A 53 1.73 -0.94 -13.66
CA GLY A 53 0.29 -1.01 -13.36
C GLY A 53 -0.06 -1.98 -12.23
N GLU A 54 0.94 -2.45 -11.49
CA GLU A 54 0.82 -3.42 -10.40
C GLU A 54 0.81 -2.74 -9.02
N PHE A 55 0.28 -3.45 -8.02
CA PHE A 55 0.43 -3.03 -6.62
C PHE A 55 1.89 -3.18 -6.19
N VAL A 56 2.32 -2.34 -5.25
CA VAL A 56 3.68 -2.40 -4.70
C VAL A 56 3.61 -2.50 -3.19
N LEU A 57 4.15 -3.57 -2.61
CA LEU A 57 4.40 -3.63 -1.18
C LEU A 57 5.81 -3.15 -0.90
N ILE A 58 5.95 -2.16 -0.03
CA ILE A 58 7.22 -1.63 0.42
C ILE A 58 7.41 -2.05 1.87
N SER A 59 8.43 -2.87 2.14
CA SER A 59 8.76 -3.37 3.47
C SER A 59 10.08 -2.81 3.98
N PRO A 60 10.36 -2.88 5.30
CA PRO A 60 11.69 -2.59 5.83
C PRO A 60 12.74 -3.53 5.22
N ARG A 61 13.98 -3.06 5.08
CA ARG A 61 15.08 -3.93 4.63
C ARG A 61 15.27 -5.10 5.59
N GLY A 62 15.48 -6.29 5.02
CA GLY A 62 15.67 -7.53 5.79
C GLY A 62 14.36 -8.15 6.28
N GLU A 63 13.21 -7.52 6.04
CA GLU A 63 11.90 -8.11 6.24
C GLU A 63 11.31 -8.52 4.88
N SER A 64 11.17 -9.82 4.66
CA SER A 64 10.33 -10.33 3.57
C SER A 64 8.88 -10.02 3.94
N GLY A 65 8.15 -9.36 3.03
CA GLY A 65 6.83 -8.74 3.26
C GLY A 65 5.92 -9.46 4.26
N GLY A 66 5.29 -8.66 5.12
CA GLY A 66 4.49 -9.13 6.26
C GLY A 66 3.48 -10.21 5.90
N LYS A 67 3.08 -11.01 6.91
CA LYS A 67 2.19 -12.19 6.83
C LYS A 67 0.74 -11.92 6.32
N GLY A 68 0.52 -10.92 5.48
CA GLY A 68 -0.75 -10.64 4.84
C GLY A 68 -0.80 -11.22 3.43
N GLU A 69 -1.96 -11.70 3.03
CA GLU A 69 -2.26 -12.01 1.64
C GLU A 69 -2.17 -10.70 0.83
N SER A 70 -1.30 -10.67 -0.16
CA SER A 70 -1.17 -9.56 -1.11
C SER A 70 -1.88 -9.94 -2.41
N PRO A 71 -2.44 -8.98 -3.17
CA PRO A 71 -2.96 -9.29 -4.49
C PRO A 71 -1.92 -9.99 -5.37
N ASP A 72 -2.36 -10.92 -6.22
CA ASP A 72 -1.53 -11.51 -7.27
C ASP A 72 -0.93 -10.39 -8.14
N GLY A 73 0.34 -10.56 -8.50
CA GLY A 73 1.09 -9.53 -9.20
C GLY A 73 1.44 -8.32 -8.32
N THR A 74 1.51 -8.47 -6.99
CA THR A 74 2.11 -7.42 -6.14
C THR A 74 3.63 -7.46 -6.24
N VAL A 75 4.24 -6.34 -6.62
CA VAL A 75 5.69 -6.18 -6.62
C VAL A 75 6.17 -5.96 -5.19
N GLN A 76 7.02 -6.86 -4.71
CA GLN A 76 7.68 -6.73 -3.40
C GLN A 76 8.92 -5.86 -3.54
N THR A 77 9.02 -4.84 -2.70
CA THR A 77 10.14 -3.88 -2.67
C THR A 77 10.49 -3.53 -1.24
N HIS A 78 11.64 -2.88 -1.06
CA HIS A 78 12.10 -2.45 0.24
C HIS A 78 12.42 -0.96 0.27
N TRP A 79 12.25 -0.34 1.43
CA TRP A 79 12.76 1.01 1.62
C TRP A 79 14.26 1.07 1.34
N SER A 80 14.71 2.12 0.65
CA SER A 80 16.16 2.37 0.55
C SER A 80 16.73 2.88 1.87
N SER A 81 15.89 3.51 2.70
CA SER A 81 16.21 4.03 4.03
C SER A 81 15.91 3.01 5.15
N GLY A 82 16.29 3.33 6.39
CA GLY A 82 15.97 2.53 7.58
C GLY A 82 14.52 2.64 8.07
N ARG A 83 13.58 2.99 7.19
CA ARG A 83 12.16 3.14 7.55
C ARG A 83 11.56 1.78 7.92
N ARG A 84 10.83 1.75 9.03
CA ARG A 84 10.22 0.54 9.58
C ARG A 84 8.77 0.31 9.16
N THR A 85 8.12 1.28 8.53
CA THR A 85 6.72 1.13 8.10
C THR A 85 6.60 0.21 6.89
N THR A 86 5.67 -0.74 6.92
CA THR A 86 5.27 -1.51 5.74
C THR A 86 4.08 -0.83 5.06
N VAL A 87 4.13 -0.65 3.74
CA VAL A 87 3.14 0.11 2.98
C VAL A 87 2.74 -0.63 1.71
N LEU A 88 1.44 -0.82 1.48
CA LEU A 88 0.89 -1.27 0.21
C LEU A 88 0.43 -0.07 -0.62
N VAL A 89 1.00 0.09 -1.81
CA VAL A 89 0.74 1.18 -2.75
C VAL A 89 -0.03 0.65 -3.94
N ARG A 90 -1.10 1.37 -4.30
CA ARG A 90 -1.92 1.13 -5.49
C ARG A 90 -1.16 1.53 -6.76
N PRO A 91 -1.55 1.00 -7.93
CA PRO A 91 -1.02 1.43 -9.24
C PRO A 91 -1.10 2.95 -9.50
N ASP A 92 -2.08 3.64 -8.90
CA ASP A 92 -2.24 5.10 -9.01
C ASP A 92 -1.39 5.92 -8.03
N GLY A 93 -0.56 5.26 -7.22
CA GLY A 93 0.39 5.87 -6.29
C GLY A 93 -0.19 6.24 -4.92
N TYR A 94 -1.40 5.80 -4.58
CA TYR A 94 -1.98 6.01 -3.25
C TYR A 94 -1.78 4.81 -2.32
N VAL A 95 -1.63 5.07 -1.02
CA VAL A 95 -1.53 4.01 -0.01
C VAL A 95 -2.88 3.31 0.15
N ALA A 96 -2.94 2.01 -0.15
CA ALA A 96 -4.08 1.15 0.15
C ALA A 96 -4.09 0.71 1.62
N TRP A 97 -2.91 0.44 2.18
CA TRP A 97 -2.74 0.00 3.56
C TRP A 97 -1.33 0.31 4.07
N ALA A 98 -1.19 0.51 5.38
CA ALA A 98 0.10 0.65 6.02
C ALA A 98 0.05 0.10 7.46
N ALA A 99 1.19 -0.37 7.95
CA ALA A 99 1.43 -0.72 9.34
C ALA A 99 2.88 -0.43 9.73
N GLU A 100 3.14 -0.25 11.02
CA GLU A 100 4.52 -0.20 11.50
C GLU A 100 5.11 -1.61 11.58
N GLY A 101 6.38 -1.73 11.17
CA GLY A 101 7.18 -2.94 11.29
C GLY A 101 7.58 -3.22 12.74
N TRP A 102 8.01 -4.44 12.98
CA TRP A 102 8.27 -4.95 14.32
C TRP A 102 9.34 -4.11 15.03
N GLN A 103 9.07 -3.74 16.28
CA GLN A 103 10.06 -3.12 17.15
C GLN A 103 10.82 -4.24 17.88
N PRO A 104 12.14 -4.42 17.68
CA PRO A 104 12.94 -5.09 18.68
C PRO A 104 12.96 -4.19 19.92
N GLY A 105 12.61 -4.77 21.07
CA GLY A 105 12.93 -4.18 22.37
C GLY A 105 14.42 -4.17 22.63
#